data_AF-A0A060I839-F1
#
_entry.id   AF-A0A060I839-F1
#
_cell.length_a   1.000
_cell.length_b   1.000
_cell.length_c   1.000
_cell.angle_alpha   90.00
_cell.angle_beta   90.00
_cell.angle_gamma   90.00
#
_symmetry.space_group_name_H-M   'P 1'
#
loop_
_entity.id
_entity.type
_entity.pdbx_description
1 polymer ?
#
loop_
_entity_poly.entity_id
_entity_poly.type
_entity_poly.pdbx_seq_one_letter_code
_entity_poly.pdbx_strand_id
1 'polypeptide(L)'
;MRRFAEDGYQSAAIGDIARDVGLSLPGLLHHFPTKVDLLLAILAKRDLDSADFIGHYRADLRGLLRGMVEIFRRNAGMIEVIRAFAILNAESLMKDHPAKAWFLDRTTEMQKHIAATFERAVADGTINAGIDGQAMAAELIAVMDGLQMLWLRDPDRFDMVGGLEDYINRLQTSLGLEG
;
A
#
# COMPACT_ATOMS: atom_id res chain seq x y z
N MET A 1 -12.96 7.69 3.97
CA MET A 1 -12.46 7.36 2.61
C MET A 1 -13.40 7.76 1.49
N ARG A 2 -14.69 7.38 1.52
CA ARG A 2 -15.65 7.65 0.42
C ARG A 2 -15.57 9.08 -0.15
N ARG A 3 -15.73 10.12 0.70
CA ARG A 3 -15.63 11.52 0.28
C ARG A 3 -14.30 11.91 -0.36
N PHE A 4 -13.17 11.44 0.19
CA PHE A 4 -11.85 11.73 -0.38
C PHE A 4 -11.65 11.07 -1.75
N ALA A 5 -12.37 9.99 -2.02
CA ALA A 5 -12.27 9.24 -3.25
C ALA A 5 -13.18 9.76 -4.36
N GLU A 6 -14.41 10.16 -4.00
CA GLU A 6 -15.40 10.76 -4.88
C GLU A 6 -15.01 12.20 -5.25
N ASP A 7 -14.68 13.02 -4.25
CA ASP A 7 -14.45 14.46 -4.43
C ASP A 7 -12.96 14.80 -4.64
N GLY A 8 -12.06 13.84 -4.40
CA GLY A 8 -10.62 14.05 -4.35
C GLY A 8 -10.15 14.72 -3.05
N TYR A 9 -8.86 14.60 -2.73
CA TYR A 9 -8.31 15.20 -1.51
C TYR A 9 -8.58 16.69 -1.46
N GLN A 10 -8.28 17.50 -2.48
CA GLN A 10 -8.46 18.95 -2.41
C GLN A 10 -9.94 19.35 -2.21
N SER A 11 -10.87 18.71 -2.90
CA SER A 11 -12.29 19.14 -2.92
C SER A 11 -13.13 18.60 -1.76
N ALA A 12 -12.74 17.49 -1.11
CA ALA A 12 -13.52 16.91 -0.02
C ALA A 12 -13.61 17.84 1.22
N ALA A 13 -14.77 18.38 1.55
CA ALA A 13 -14.89 19.26 2.72
C ALA A 13 -14.88 18.45 4.03
N ILE A 14 -13.96 18.77 4.95
CA ILE A 14 -13.88 18.09 6.26
C ILE A 14 -15.17 18.24 7.09
N GLY A 15 -15.91 19.35 6.90
CA GLY A 15 -17.22 19.55 7.52
C GLY A 15 -18.30 18.59 7.02
N ASP A 16 -18.24 18.20 5.75
CA ASP A 16 -19.17 17.20 5.20
C ASP A 16 -18.81 15.80 5.68
N ILE A 17 -17.51 15.51 5.86
CA ILE A 17 -17.06 14.26 6.49
C ILE A 17 -17.57 14.19 7.94
N ALA A 18 -17.45 15.26 8.72
CA ALA A 18 -17.97 15.30 10.09
C ALA A 18 -19.47 14.98 10.13
N ARG A 19 -20.23 15.58 9.22
CA ARG A 19 -21.68 15.36 9.09
C ARG A 19 -22.03 13.92 8.72
N ASP A 20 -21.32 13.35 7.75
CA ASP A 20 -21.52 11.96 7.30
C ASP A 20 -21.31 10.94 8.45
N VAL A 21 -20.44 11.24 9.42
CA VAL A 21 -20.15 10.37 10.57
C VAL A 21 -20.86 10.79 11.86
N GLY A 22 -21.79 11.75 11.79
CA GLY A 22 -22.57 12.19 12.95
C GLY A 22 -21.78 12.98 14.00
N LEU A 23 -20.63 13.56 13.64
CA LEU A 23 -19.83 14.42 14.51
C LEU A 23 -20.03 15.90 14.16
N SER A 24 -19.86 16.77 15.16
CA SER A 24 -19.70 18.20 14.91
C SER A 24 -18.31 18.47 14.31
N LEU A 25 -18.16 19.53 13.52
CA LEU A 25 -16.85 19.92 12.99
C LEU A 25 -15.81 20.16 14.11
N PRO A 26 -16.12 20.90 15.20
CA PRO A 26 -15.19 21.02 16.32
C PRO A 26 -14.85 19.67 16.99
N GLY A 27 -15.83 18.77 17.10
CA GLY A 27 -15.63 17.43 17.65
C GLY A 27 -14.68 16.59 16.80
N LEU A 28 -14.81 16.65 15.48
CA LEU A 28 -13.88 15.97 14.56
C LEU A 28 -12.47 16.59 14.61
N LEU A 29 -12.39 17.93 14.61
CA LEU A 29 -11.11 18.66 14.66
C LEU A 29 -10.35 18.49 15.99
N HIS A 30 -11.04 18.14 17.08
CA HIS A 30 -10.40 17.78 18.34
C HIS A 30 -9.54 16.51 18.21
N HIS A 31 -9.99 15.54 17.40
CA HIS A 31 -9.25 14.31 17.14
C HIS A 31 -8.25 14.45 15.98
N PHE A 32 -8.63 15.19 14.95
CA PHE A 32 -7.86 15.36 13.73
C PHE A 32 -7.76 16.85 13.39
N PRO A 33 -6.71 17.53 13.87
CA PRO A 33 -6.59 18.98 13.76
C PRO A 33 -6.70 19.51 12.32
N THR A 34 -6.27 18.70 11.35
CA THR A 34 -6.40 19.00 9.93
C THR A 34 -7.01 17.85 9.13
N LYS A 35 -7.45 18.19 7.92
CA LYS A 35 -7.89 17.22 6.90
C LYS A 35 -6.78 16.25 6.48
N VAL A 36 -5.52 16.68 6.57
CA VAL A 36 -4.35 15.82 6.39
C VAL A 36 -4.28 14.81 7.52
N ASP A 37 -4.38 15.25 8.78
CA ASP A 37 -4.29 14.37 9.96
C ASP A 37 -5.38 13.29 9.93
N LEU A 38 -6.61 13.67 9.57
CA LEU A 38 -7.72 12.73 9.40
C LEU A 38 -7.40 11.68 8.33
N LEU A 39 -6.90 12.12 7.18
CA LEU A 39 -6.60 11.22 6.07
C LEU A 39 -5.42 10.29 6.41
N LEU A 40 -4.36 10.83 7.01
CA LEU A 40 -3.21 10.03 7.48
C LEU A 40 -3.64 8.99 8.52
N ALA A 41 -4.52 9.34 9.45
CA ALA A 41 -5.04 8.40 10.44
C ALA A 41 -5.86 7.27 9.80
N ILE A 42 -6.68 7.59 8.80
CA ILE A 42 -7.44 6.58 8.04
C ILE A 42 -6.49 5.66 7.27
N LEU A 43 -5.45 6.22 6.63
CA LEU A 43 -4.45 5.43 5.90
C LEU A 43 -3.64 4.54 6.85
N ALA A 44 -3.21 5.07 8.00
CA ALA A 44 -2.52 4.31 9.03
C ALA A 44 -3.38 3.14 9.55
N LYS A 45 -4.68 3.36 9.77
CA LYS A 45 -5.60 2.28 10.17
C LYS A 45 -5.69 1.19 9.09
N ARG A 46 -5.79 1.58 7.81
CA ARG A 46 -5.80 0.63 6.69
C ARG A 46 -4.49 -0.17 6.62
N ASP A 47 -3.36 0.51 6.79
CA ASP A 47 -2.05 -0.14 6.76
C ASP A 47 -1.87 -1.09 7.95
N LEU A 48 -2.36 -0.75 9.15
CA LEU A 48 -2.42 -1.66 10.30
C LEU A 48 -3.27 -2.90 10.00
N ASP A 49 -4.47 -2.71 9.46
CA ASP A 49 -5.36 -3.82 9.09
C ASP A 49 -4.74 -4.73 8.02
N SER A 50 -3.94 -4.15 7.12
CA SER A 50 -3.16 -4.89 6.13
C SER A 50 -1.97 -5.60 6.76
N ALA A 51 -1.26 -4.97 7.69
CA ALA A 51 -0.11 -5.54 8.39
C ALA A 51 -0.52 -6.73 9.29
N ASP A 52 -1.62 -6.62 10.03
CA ASP A 52 -2.19 -7.72 10.82
C ASP A 52 -2.60 -8.89 9.94
N PHE A 53 -3.17 -8.59 8.77
CA PHE A 53 -3.51 -9.60 7.78
C PHE A 53 -2.27 -10.31 7.21
N ILE A 54 -1.25 -9.54 6.80
CA ILE A 54 0.04 -10.07 6.33
C ILE A 54 0.84 -10.75 7.44
N GLY A 55 0.62 -10.42 8.71
CA GLY A 55 1.35 -10.98 9.85
C GLY A 55 1.34 -12.52 9.85
N HIS A 56 0.23 -13.10 9.38
CA HIS A 56 0.05 -14.54 9.18
C HIS A 56 0.91 -15.13 8.04
N TYR A 57 1.33 -14.30 7.10
CA TYR A 57 2.05 -14.67 5.88
C TYR A 57 3.55 -14.35 5.92
N ARG A 58 4.05 -13.58 6.90
CA ARG A 58 5.48 -13.16 6.98
C ARG A 58 6.46 -14.22 7.48
N ALA A 59 5.99 -15.45 7.72
CA ALA A 59 6.84 -16.52 8.22
C ALA A 59 8.03 -16.81 7.28
N ASP A 60 7.80 -16.76 5.96
CA ASP A 60 8.82 -17.00 4.93
C ASP A 60 8.56 -16.14 3.67
N LEU A 61 9.49 -16.21 2.72
CA LEU A 61 9.42 -15.43 1.48
C LEU A 61 8.20 -15.80 0.61
N ARG A 62 7.83 -17.09 0.52
CA ARG A 62 6.66 -17.53 -0.26
C ARG A 62 5.37 -17.00 0.34
N GLY A 63 5.27 -17.05 1.66
CA GLY A 63 4.18 -16.48 2.42
C GLY A 63 4.06 -14.99 2.15
N LEU A 64 5.15 -14.23 2.26
CA LEU A 64 5.14 -12.78 1.99
C LEU A 64 4.58 -12.47 0.60
N LEU A 65 5.07 -13.16 -0.44
CA LEU A 65 4.62 -12.96 -1.82
C LEU A 65 3.13 -13.30 -1.98
N ARG A 66 2.66 -14.44 -1.44
CA ARG A 66 1.22 -14.77 -1.43
C ARG A 66 0.40 -13.71 -0.70
N GLY A 67 0.88 -13.22 0.45
CA GLY A 67 0.21 -12.18 1.22
C GLY A 67 0.04 -10.86 0.44
N MET A 68 1.00 -10.50 -0.41
CA MET A 68 0.89 -9.32 -1.29
C MET A 68 -0.24 -9.48 -2.31
N VAL A 69 -0.41 -10.67 -2.91
CA VAL A 69 -1.54 -10.96 -3.80
C VAL A 69 -2.87 -10.84 -3.05
N GLU A 70 -2.96 -11.39 -1.85
CA GLU A 70 -4.20 -11.31 -1.05
C GLU A 70 -4.57 -9.87 -0.69
N ILE A 71 -3.58 -9.01 -0.44
CA ILE A 71 -3.82 -7.57 -0.28
C ILE A 71 -4.37 -6.96 -1.55
N PHE A 72 -3.79 -7.30 -2.71
CA PHE A 72 -4.27 -6.80 -4.00
C PHE A 72 -5.73 -7.22 -4.26
N ARG A 73 -6.09 -8.46 -3.93
CA ARG A 73 -7.49 -8.92 -4.02
C ARG A 73 -8.43 -8.14 -3.11
N ARG A 74 -8.02 -7.86 -1.86
CA ARG A 74 -8.80 -6.99 -0.95
C ARG A 74 -8.93 -5.58 -1.51
N ASN A 75 -7.84 -5.03 -2.05
CA ASN A 75 -7.79 -3.68 -2.59
C ASN A 75 -8.67 -3.50 -3.83
N ALA A 76 -8.86 -4.55 -4.63
CA ALA A 76 -9.76 -4.53 -5.80
C ALA A 76 -11.21 -4.20 -5.42
N GLY A 77 -11.66 -4.60 -4.23
CA GLY A 77 -12.98 -4.24 -3.70
C GLY A 77 -13.08 -2.83 -3.11
N MET A 78 -11.99 -2.06 -3.10
CA MET A 78 -11.87 -0.77 -2.42
C MET A 78 -11.32 0.32 -3.34
N ILE A 79 -11.74 0.35 -4.61
CA ILE A 79 -11.21 1.27 -5.64
C ILE A 79 -11.12 2.73 -5.19
N GLU A 80 -12.17 3.21 -4.53
CA GLU A 80 -12.24 4.55 -3.98
C GLU A 80 -11.12 4.83 -2.96
N VAL A 81 -10.85 3.87 -2.09
CA VAL A 81 -9.77 3.96 -1.09
C VAL A 81 -8.40 4.01 -1.76
N ILE A 82 -8.19 3.17 -2.77
CA ILE A 82 -6.92 3.07 -3.50
C ILE A 82 -6.68 4.33 -4.32
N ARG A 83 -7.71 4.89 -4.96
CA ARG A 83 -7.64 6.16 -5.69
C ARG A 83 -7.21 7.30 -4.77
N ALA A 84 -7.85 7.45 -3.62
CA ALA A 84 -7.50 8.49 -2.65
C ALA A 84 -6.06 8.36 -2.16
N PHE A 85 -5.60 7.13 -1.89
CA PHE A 85 -4.21 6.86 -1.50
C PHE A 85 -3.22 7.23 -2.62
N ALA A 86 -3.49 6.82 -3.86
CA ALA A 86 -2.61 7.08 -5.00
C ALA A 86 -2.45 8.59 -5.28
N ILE A 87 -3.55 9.34 -5.22
CA ILE A 87 -3.54 10.81 -5.36
C ILE A 87 -2.67 11.43 -4.26
N LEU A 88 -2.91 11.08 -2.99
CA LEU A 88 -2.17 11.66 -1.87
C LEU A 88 -0.69 11.27 -1.90
N ASN A 89 -0.38 10.03 -2.30
CA ASN A 89 1.00 9.57 -2.49
C ASN A 89 1.73 10.47 -3.51
N ALA A 90 1.10 10.75 -4.65
CA ALA A 90 1.65 11.63 -5.67
C ALA A 90 1.78 13.10 -5.17
N GLU A 91 0.74 13.63 -4.51
CA GLU A 91 0.78 15.00 -3.94
C GLU A 91 1.88 15.15 -2.87
N SER A 92 2.17 14.07 -2.12
CA SER A 92 3.20 14.07 -1.08
C SER A 92 4.62 14.31 -1.59
N LEU A 93 4.86 14.14 -2.89
CA LEU A 93 6.15 14.41 -3.53
C LEU A 93 6.47 15.90 -3.66
N MET A 94 5.47 16.78 -3.48
CA MET A 94 5.66 18.24 -3.52
C MET A 94 6.51 18.71 -2.33
N LYS A 95 7.35 19.75 -2.56
CA LYS A 95 8.41 20.20 -1.64
C LYS A 95 7.95 20.34 -0.17
N ASP A 96 6.78 20.95 0.03
CA ASP A 96 6.25 21.35 1.33
C ASP A 96 4.93 20.63 1.68
N HIS A 97 4.71 19.43 1.15
CA HIS A 97 3.47 18.69 1.43
C HIS A 97 3.49 18.10 2.86
N PRO A 98 2.43 18.31 3.67
CA PRO A 98 2.41 17.87 5.07
C PRO A 98 2.44 16.34 5.24
N ALA A 99 1.95 15.58 4.25
CA ALA A 99 2.01 14.12 4.27
C ALA A 99 3.39 13.52 3.88
N LYS A 100 4.35 14.35 3.43
CA LYS A 100 5.63 13.88 2.89
C LYS A 100 6.40 12.98 3.86
N ALA A 101 6.50 13.40 5.13
CA ALA A 101 7.21 12.63 6.15
C ALA A 101 6.54 11.26 6.38
N TRP A 102 5.21 11.22 6.46
CA TRP A 102 4.48 9.98 6.66
C TRP A 102 4.66 8.99 5.49
N PHE A 103 4.61 9.45 4.24
CA PHE A 103 4.84 8.59 3.07
C PHE A 103 6.28 8.10 2.97
N LEU A 104 7.26 8.94 3.34
CA LEU A 104 8.66 8.54 3.42
C LEU A 104 8.85 7.43 4.45
N ASP A 105 8.42 7.67 5.70
CA ASP A 105 8.55 6.72 6.80
C ASP A 105 7.87 5.39 6.46
N ARG A 106 6.65 5.45 5.93
CA ARG A 106 5.91 4.26 5.47
C ARG A 106 6.67 3.47 4.42
N THR A 107 7.18 4.15 3.40
CA THR A 107 7.87 3.49 2.28
C THR A 107 9.18 2.87 2.75
N THR A 108 9.93 3.58 3.59
CA THR A 108 11.15 3.08 4.22
C THR A 108 10.89 1.84 5.08
N GLU A 109 9.88 1.86 5.95
CA GLU A 109 9.54 0.72 6.79
C GLU A 109 9.01 -0.47 5.97
N MET A 110 8.25 -0.22 4.91
CA MET A 110 7.77 -1.27 4.02
C MET A 110 8.94 -1.93 3.26
N GLN A 111 9.84 -1.13 2.69
CA GLN A 111 11.03 -1.62 1.99
C GLN A 111 11.91 -2.46 2.92
N LYS A 112 12.16 -1.97 4.13
CA LYS A 112 12.94 -2.66 5.16
C LYS A 112 12.35 -4.03 5.53
N HIS A 113 11.04 -4.12 5.76
CA HIS A 113 10.39 -5.39 6.10
C HIS A 113 10.43 -6.42 4.96
N ILE A 114 10.23 -5.96 3.72
CA ILE A 114 10.30 -6.85 2.54
C ILE A 114 11.73 -7.33 2.37
N ALA A 115 12.72 -6.42 2.36
CA ALA A 115 14.12 -6.75 2.19
C ALA A 115 14.63 -7.72 3.27
N ALA A 116 14.27 -7.50 4.53
CA ALA A 116 14.61 -8.41 5.62
C ALA A 116 14.10 -9.85 5.39
N THR A 117 13.00 -10.03 4.65
CA THR A 117 12.48 -11.36 4.32
C THR A 117 13.28 -12.04 3.21
N PHE A 118 13.73 -11.28 2.21
CA PHE A 118 14.69 -11.77 1.22
C PHE A 118 16.04 -12.10 1.86
N GLU A 119 16.55 -11.25 2.73
CA GLU A 119 17.82 -11.45 3.43
C GLU A 119 17.81 -12.70 4.31
N ARG A 120 16.68 -13.00 4.98
CA ARG A 120 16.50 -14.27 5.70
C ARG A 120 16.54 -15.48 4.76
N ALA A 121 15.84 -15.41 3.63
CA ALA A 121 15.82 -16.47 2.63
C ALA A 121 17.19 -16.68 1.96
N VAL A 122 18.03 -15.64 1.88
CA VAL A 122 19.44 -15.77 1.47
C VAL A 122 20.24 -16.48 2.57
N ALA A 123 20.09 -16.04 3.83
CA ALA A 123 20.86 -16.54 4.95
C ALA A 123 20.59 -18.03 5.26
N ASP A 124 19.35 -18.48 5.07
CA ASP A 124 18.96 -19.89 5.27
C ASP A 124 19.14 -20.78 4.03
N GLY A 125 19.60 -20.21 2.91
CA GLY A 125 19.86 -20.92 1.66
C GLY A 125 18.61 -21.23 0.82
N THR A 126 17.45 -20.68 1.17
CA THR A 126 16.21 -20.80 0.39
C THR A 126 16.34 -20.16 -1.01
N ILE A 127 17.10 -19.07 -1.14
CA ILE A 127 17.40 -18.41 -2.42
C ILE A 127 18.91 -18.15 -2.58
N ASN A 128 19.34 -17.82 -3.80
CA ASN A 128 20.74 -17.59 -4.14
C ASN A 128 21.37 -16.43 -3.35
N ALA A 129 22.60 -16.61 -2.85
CA ALA A 129 23.34 -15.61 -2.08
C ALA A 129 23.69 -14.31 -2.85
N GLY A 130 23.59 -14.30 -4.17
CA GLY A 130 23.78 -13.10 -5.00
C GLY A 130 22.56 -12.18 -5.10
N ILE A 131 21.43 -12.55 -4.49
CA ILE A 131 20.21 -11.73 -4.51
C ILE A 131 20.33 -10.56 -3.52
N ASP A 132 20.15 -9.34 -4.03
CA ASP A 132 20.05 -8.12 -3.22
C ASP A 132 18.61 -7.91 -2.75
N GLY A 133 18.36 -8.16 -1.46
CA GLY A 133 17.03 -8.00 -0.85
C GLY A 133 16.47 -6.57 -0.91
N GLN A 134 17.33 -5.54 -0.87
CA GLN A 134 16.90 -4.14 -0.96
C GLN A 134 16.43 -3.79 -2.37
N ALA A 135 17.14 -4.29 -3.39
CA ALA A 135 16.75 -4.16 -4.78
C ALA A 135 15.43 -4.89 -5.07
N MET A 136 15.26 -6.11 -4.56
CA MET A 136 14.02 -6.88 -4.70
C MET A 136 12.83 -6.20 -4.02
N ALA A 137 13.04 -5.61 -2.85
CA ALA A 137 11.99 -4.85 -2.17
C ALA A 137 11.56 -3.61 -2.98
N ALA A 138 12.52 -2.86 -3.54
CA ALA A 138 12.22 -1.71 -4.37
C ALA A 138 11.47 -2.10 -5.66
N GLU A 139 11.88 -3.20 -6.31
CA GLU A 139 11.22 -3.73 -7.51
C GLU A 139 9.76 -4.12 -7.24
N LEU A 140 9.52 -4.88 -6.16
CA LEU A 140 8.18 -5.30 -5.75
C LEU A 140 7.25 -4.10 -5.53
N ILE A 141 7.72 -3.10 -4.77
CA ILE A 141 6.94 -1.88 -4.51
C ILE A 141 6.63 -1.15 -5.82
N ALA A 142 7.62 -1.00 -6.70
CA ALA A 142 7.44 -0.31 -7.99
C ALA A 142 6.42 -1.03 -8.90
N VAL A 143 6.48 -2.36 -8.98
CA VAL A 143 5.51 -3.16 -9.75
C VAL A 143 4.11 -3.01 -9.16
N MET A 144 3.97 -3.13 -7.84
CA MET A 144 2.69 -2.99 -7.16
C MET A 144 2.06 -1.60 -7.42
N ASP A 145 2.82 -0.53 -7.21
CA ASP A 145 2.34 0.84 -7.44
C ASP A 145 1.97 1.06 -8.92
N GLY A 146 2.77 0.52 -9.85
CA GLY A 146 2.50 0.61 -11.29
C GLY A 146 1.21 -0.12 -11.70
N LEU A 147 1.00 -1.34 -11.21
CA LEU A 147 -0.22 -2.12 -11.47
C LEU A 147 -1.47 -1.43 -10.94
N GLN A 148 -1.41 -0.84 -9.73
CA GLN A 148 -2.52 -0.06 -9.18
C GLN A 148 -2.83 1.16 -10.05
N MET A 149 -1.81 1.87 -10.53
CA MET A 149 -2.00 3.03 -11.41
C MET A 149 -2.60 2.67 -12.78
N LEU A 150 -2.27 1.49 -13.33
CA LEU A 150 -2.88 1.00 -14.58
C LEU A 150 -4.34 0.61 -14.36
N TRP A 151 -4.64 -0.10 -13.27
CA TRP A 151 -6.01 -0.46 -12.90
C TRP A 151 -6.89 0.77 -12.63
N LEU A 152 -6.39 1.76 -11.89
CA LEU A 152 -7.15 2.98 -11.60
C LEU A 152 -7.53 3.78 -12.87
N ARG A 153 -6.82 3.59 -13.99
CA ARG A 153 -7.14 4.24 -15.27
C ARG A 153 -8.25 3.55 -16.04
N ASP A 154 -8.36 2.23 -15.93
CA ASP A 154 -9.35 1.42 -16.66
C ASP A 154 -9.68 0.15 -15.85
N PRO A 155 -10.46 0.29 -14.75
CA PRO A 155 -10.67 -0.78 -13.79
C PRO A 155 -11.55 -1.91 -14.33
N ASP A 156 -12.32 -1.65 -15.38
CA ASP A 156 -13.18 -2.64 -16.04
C ASP A 156 -12.38 -3.56 -16.98
N ARG A 157 -11.23 -3.07 -17.49
CA ARG A 157 -10.40 -3.80 -18.46
C ARG A 157 -9.12 -4.36 -17.88
N PHE A 158 -8.50 -3.69 -16.91
CA PHE A 158 -7.19 -4.07 -16.41
C PHE A 158 -7.27 -4.85 -15.11
N ASP A 159 -6.86 -6.11 -15.13
CA ASP A 159 -6.78 -6.94 -13.92
C ASP A 159 -5.43 -6.74 -13.19
N MET A 160 -5.41 -5.90 -12.15
CA MET A 160 -4.19 -5.74 -11.33
C MET A 160 -3.85 -6.97 -10.49
N VAL A 161 -4.83 -7.81 -10.13
CA VAL A 161 -4.59 -8.99 -9.31
C VAL A 161 -3.86 -10.02 -10.15
N GLY A 162 -4.41 -10.38 -11.31
CA GLY A 162 -3.77 -11.29 -12.25
C GLY A 162 -2.40 -10.78 -12.70
N GLY A 163 -2.26 -9.46 -12.93
CA GLY A 163 -0.97 -8.85 -13.25
C GLY A 163 0.10 -9.04 -12.16
N LEU A 164 -0.29 -8.95 -10.87
CA LEU A 164 0.63 -9.19 -9.76
C LEU A 164 0.93 -10.68 -9.58
N GLU A 165 -0.07 -11.55 -9.72
CA GLU A 165 0.09 -13.01 -9.68
C GLU A 165 1.09 -13.48 -10.74
N ASP A 166 0.94 -13.04 -11.97
CA ASP A 166 1.84 -13.35 -13.07
C ASP A 166 3.28 -12.88 -12.81
N TYR A 167 3.43 -11.68 -12.24
CA TYR A 167 4.73 -11.17 -11.86
C TYR A 167 5.36 -12.01 -10.74
N ILE A 168 4.60 -12.32 -9.68
CA ILE A 168 5.08 -13.12 -8.56
C ILE A 168 5.46 -14.53 -9.01
N ASN A 169 4.69 -15.16 -9.88
CA ASN A 169 5.01 -16.47 -10.44
C ASN A 169 6.37 -16.45 -11.17
N ARG A 170 6.60 -15.44 -12.03
CA ARG A 170 7.91 -15.26 -12.71
C ARG A 170 9.04 -15.02 -11.71
N LEU A 171 8.80 -14.19 -10.69
CA LEU A 171 9.78 -13.90 -9.65
C LEU A 171 10.14 -15.19 -8.87
N GLN A 172 9.15 -15.97 -8.45
CA GLN A 172 9.37 -17.24 -7.75
C GLN A 172 10.17 -18.23 -8.59
N THR A 173 9.85 -18.39 -9.89
CA THR A 173 10.66 -19.20 -10.81
C THR A 173 12.10 -18.70 -10.89
N SER A 174 12.32 -17.38 -11.03
CA SER A 174 13.67 -16.82 -11.10
C SER A 174 14.49 -17.01 -9.82
N LEU A 175 13.82 -17.09 -8.67
CA LEU A 175 14.44 -17.31 -7.36
C LEU A 175 14.67 -18.80 -7.05
N GLY A 176 14.28 -19.72 -7.95
CA GLY A 176 14.34 -21.16 -7.70
C GLY A 176 13.34 -21.65 -6.65
N LEU A 177 12.28 -20.87 -6.40
CA LEU A 177 11.21 -21.22 -5.47
C LEU A 177 10.14 -22.09 -6.15
N GLU A 178 10.53 -23.04 -7.00
CA GLU A 178 9.57 -24.01 -7.55
C GLU A 178 9.26 -25.07 -6.48
N GLY A 179 7.97 -25.28 -6.21
CA GLY A 179 7.47 -26.11 -5.10
C GLY A 179 6.13 -25.62 -4.58
#